data_AF-A0A7V9UA10-F1
#
_entry.id   AF-A0A7V9UA10-F1
#
_cell.length_a   1.000
_cell.length_b   1.000
_cell.length_c   1.000
_cell.angle_alpha   90.00
_cell.angle_beta   90.00
_cell.angle_gamma   90.00
#
_symmetry.space_group_name_H-M   'P 1'
#
loop_
_entity.id
_entity.type
_entity.pdbx_description
1 polymer ?
#
loop_
_entity_poly.entity_id
_entity_poly.type
_entity_poly.pdbx_seq_one_letter_code
_entity_poly.pdbx_strand_id
1 'polypeptide(L)'
;EYVTCRTDDTGGLVLSEFAGAADQLKQAFLVNPHDINGVKDALDAAMRASPRELTRRMRAMRRQVRDNDIASWASSFLADLGSNDTVRRSA
;
A
#
# COMPACT_ATOMS: atom_id res chain seq x y z
N GLU A 1 1.75 4.88 -5.37
CA GLU A 1 1.33 5.29 -6.73
C GLU A 1 1.15 4.13 -7.70
N TYR A 2 2.12 3.22 -7.90
CA TYR A 2 1.96 2.11 -8.86
C TYR A 2 0.63 1.33 -8.71
N VAL A 3 0.29 0.94 -7.47
CA VAL A 3 -0.96 0.23 -7.14
C VAL A 3 -2.21 1.06 -7.46
N THR A 4 -2.19 2.38 -7.24
CA THR A 4 -3.33 3.26 -7.50
C THR A 4 -3.54 3.50 -8.99
N CYS A 5 -2.44 3.63 -9.75
CA CYS A 5 -2.45 3.86 -11.18
C CYS A 5 -2.86 2.62 -12.01
N ARG A 6 -2.68 1.41 -11.48
CA ARG A 6 -3.07 0.16 -12.17
C ARG A 6 -4.56 -0.16 -12.03
N THR A 7 -5.39 0.52 -12.83
CA THR A 7 -6.87 0.41 -12.81
C THR A 7 -7.42 -0.87 -13.42
N ASP A 8 -6.61 -1.59 -14.20
CA ASP A 8 -6.93 -2.88 -14.81
C ASP A 8 -6.70 -4.07 -13.89
N ASP A 9 -6.30 -3.83 -12.63
CA ASP A 9 -5.93 -4.85 -11.64
C ASP A 9 -4.83 -5.81 -12.14
N THR A 10 -3.97 -5.40 -13.07
CA THR A 10 -2.86 -6.24 -13.57
C THR A 10 -1.51 -5.84 -12.99
N GLY A 11 -0.50 -6.69 -13.22
CA GLY A 11 0.89 -6.44 -12.81
C GLY A 11 1.25 -6.97 -11.43
N GLY A 12 2.56 -7.05 -11.17
CA GLY A 12 3.14 -7.45 -9.91
C GLY A 12 3.96 -6.31 -9.30
N LEU A 13 3.98 -6.24 -7.97
CA LEU A 13 4.79 -5.29 -7.22
C LEU A 13 5.83 -6.08 -6.41
N VAL A 14 7.11 -5.90 -6.73
CA VAL A 14 8.22 -6.34 -5.87
C VAL A 14 8.59 -5.15 -4.98
N LEU A 15 8.65 -5.39 -3.67
CA LEU A 15 8.77 -4.31 -2.68
C LEU A 15 9.75 -4.71 -1.57
N SER A 16 10.67 -3.80 -1.23
CA SER A 16 11.54 -3.99 -0.07
C SER A 16 10.71 -4.14 1.20
N GLU A 17 11.02 -5.14 2.03
CA GLU A 17 10.40 -5.32 3.35
C GLU A 17 10.67 -4.15 4.31
N PHE A 18 11.73 -3.38 4.05
CA PHE A 18 12.09 -2.18 4.82
C PHE A 18 11.42 -0.90 4.30
N ALA A 19 10.66 -0.97 3.21
CA ALA A 19 9.88 0.17 2.75
C ALA A 19 8.75 0.45 3.73
N GLY A 20 8.48 1.71 4.08
CA GLY A 20 7.37 2.07 4.97
C GLY A 20 5.99 1.60 4.47
N ALA A 21 5.86 1.36 3.16
CA ALA A 21 4.65 0.80 2.57
C ALA A 21 4.51 -0.73 2.73
N ALA A 22 5.56 -1.46 3.12
CA ALA A 22 5.55 -2.92 3.22
C ALA A 22 4.57 -3.43 4.28
N ASP A 23 4.30 -2.62 5.31
CA ASP A 23 3.31 -2.95 6.33
C ASP A 23 1.87 -2.90 5.85
N GLN A 24 1.61 -2.06 4.85
CA GLN A 24 0.29 -1.95 4.24
C GLN A 24 0.19 -2.91 3.04
N LEU A 25 1.22 -2.98 2.20
CA LEU A 25 1.22 -3.72 0.94
C LEU A 25 1.67 -5.18 1.08
N LYS A 26 1.13 -5.91 2.07
CA LYS A 26 1.52 -7.30 2.40
C LYS A 26 1.33 -8.32 1.27
N GLN A 27 0.59 -7.98 0.22
CA GLN A 27 0.37 -8.85 -0.95
C GLN A 27 1.39 -8.64 -2.08
N ALA A 28 2.30 -7.67 -1.93
CA ALA A 28 3.47 -7.53 -2.77
C ALA A 28 4.39 -8.75 -2.65
N PHE A 29 5.27 -8.93 -3.64
CA PHE A 29 6.41 -9.83 -3.52
C PHE A 29 7.45 -9.11 -2.66
N LEU A 30 7.33 -9.30 -1.34
CA LEU A 30 8.23 -8.68 -0.36
C LEU A 30 9.62 -9.29 -0.47
N VAL A 31 10.65 -8.45 -0.35
CA VAL A 31 12.04 -8.89 -0.44
C VAL A 31 12.94 -8.14 0.52
N ASN A 32 13.92 -8.85 1.07
CA ASN A 32 15.08 -8.22 1.69
C ASN A 32 16.04 -7.72 0.60
N PRO A 33 16.23 -6.40 0.41
CA PRO A 33 17.12 -5.86 -0.62
C PRO A 33 18.61 -6.22 -0.43
N HIS A 34 19.00 -6.68 0.75
CA HIS A 34 20.37 -7.14 1.02
C HIS A 34 20.59 -8.62 0.63
N ASP A 35 19.52 -9.36 0.34
CA ASP A 35 19.58 -10.71 -0.21
C ASP A 35 19.40 -10.67 -1.74
N ILE A 36 20.52 -10.61 -2.46
CA ILE A 36 20.53 -10.55 -3.93
C ILE A 36 19.84 -11.76 -4.56
N ASN A 37 19.98 -12.96 -3.96
CA ASN A 37 19.32 -14.15 -4.49
C ASN A 37 17.81 -14.06 -4.25
N GLY A 38 17.39 -13.64 -3.05
CA GLY A 38 15.99 -13.38 -2.76
C GLY A 38 15.35 -12.34 -3.71
N VAL A 39 16.08 -11.30 -4.11
CA VAL A 39 15.63 -10.34 -5.14
C VAL A 39 15.41 -11.01 -6.49
N LYS A 40 16.35 -11.87 -6.92
CA LYS A 40 16.22 -12.60 -8.19
C LYS A 40 15.02 -13.54 -8.16
N ASP A 41 14.84 -14.27 -7.06
CA ASP A 41 13.74 -15.21 -6.89
C ASP A 41 12.38 -14.50 -6.84
N ALA A 42 12.30 -13.36 -6.14
CA ALA A 42 11.09 -12.54 -6.09
C ALA A 42 10.70 -11.97 -7.46
N LEU A 43 11.69 -11.52 -8.24
CA LEU A 43 11.47 -11.06 -9.62
C LEU A 43 11.01 -12.20 -10.53
N ASP A 44 11.67 -13.37 -10.48
CA ASP A 44 11.28 -14.53 -11.29
C ASP A 44 9.87 -15.02 -10.93
N ALA A 45 9.54 -15.07 -9.63
CA ALA A 45 8.19 -15.38 -9.16
C ALA A 45 7.15 -14.38 -9.66
N ALA A 46 7.44 -13.08 -9.61
CA ALA A 46 6.53 -12.05 -10.11
C ALA A 46 6.30 -12.13 -11.62
N MET A 47 7.34 -12.47 -12.40
CA MET A 47 7.25 -12.64 -13.86
C MET A 47 6.50 -13.90 -14.27
N ARG A 48 6.59 -14.97 -13.48
CA ARG A 48 5.94 -16.27 -13.76
C ARG A 48 4.53 -16.39 -13.16
N ALA A 49 4.15 -15.48 -12.26
CA ALA A 49 2.85 -15.52 -11.63
C ALA A 49 1.72 -15.48 -12.66
N SER A 50 0.70 -16.32 -12.43
CA SER A 50 -0.47 -16.35 -13.31
C SER A 50 -1.23 -15.00 -13.27
N PRO A 51 -1.91 -14.60 -14.37
CA PRO A 51 -2.73 -13.40 -14.37
C PRO A 51 -3.75 -13.36 -13.23
N ARG A 52 -4.36 -14.51 -12.91
CA ARG A 52 -5.32 -14.64 -11.79
C ARG A 52 -4.69 -14.31 -10.44
N GLU A 53 -3.45 -14.74 -10.21
CA GLU A 53 -2.73 -14.43 -8.99
C GLU A 53 -2.38 -12.95 -8.90
N LEU A 54 -1.84 -12.37 -9.99
CA LEU A 54 -1.49 -10.96 -10.05
C LEU A 54 -2.71 -10.08 -9.76
N THR A 55 -3.85 -10.38 -10.38
CA THR A 55 -5.12 -9.68 -10.12
C THR A 55 -5.59 -9.81 -8.69
N ARG A 56 -5.47 -11.00 -8.08
CA ARG A 56 -5.83 -11.19 -6.67
C ARG A 56 -4.98 -10.29 -5.76
N ARG A 57 -3.65 -10.28 -5.96
CA ARG A 57 -2.70 -9.48 -5.18
C ARG A 57 -2.96 -7.97 -5.38
N MET A 58 -3.11 -7.53 -6.63
CA MET A 58 -3.34 -6.12 -6.96
C MET A 58 -4.63 -5.58 -6.34
N ARG A 59 -5.74 -6.32 -6.45
CA ARG A 59 -7.01 -5.94 -5.83
C ARG A 59 -6.93 -5.78 -4.31
N ALA A 60 -6.20 -6.69 -3.65
CA ALA A 60 -6.01 -6.62 -2.22
C ALA A 60 -5.18 -5.39 -1.82
N MET A 61 -4.09 -5.11 -2.54
CA MET A 61 -3.29 -3.91 -2.32
C MET A 61 -4.07 -2.62 -2.58
N ARG A 62 -4.87 -2.56 -3.67
CA ARG A 62 -5.73 -1.39 -3.97
C ARG A 62 -6.75 -1.13 -2.86
N ARG A 63 -7.38 -2.18 -2.31
CA ARG A 63 -8.28 -2.05 -1.16
C ARG A 63 -7.53 -1.45 0.04
N GLN A 64 -6.36 -1.99 0.38
CA GLN A 64 -5.58 -1.46 1.50
C GLN A 64 -5.24 0.03 1.32
N VAL A 65 -4.77 0.42 0.13
CA VAL A 65 -4.40 1.82 -0.13
C VAL A 65 -5.61 2.75 -0.05
N ARG A 66 -6.76 2.33 -0.59
CA ARG A 66 -8.01 3.11 -0.52
C ARG A 66 -8.51 3.24 0.91
N ASP A 67 -8.45 2.16 1.69
CA ASP A 67 -8.98 2.15 3.05
C ASP A 67 -8.06 2.92 4.03
N ASN A 68 -6.80 3.19 3.66
CA ASN A 68 -5.84 4.01 4.40
C ASN A 68 -5.54 5.36 3.72
N ASP A 69 -6.51 5.92 2.98
CA ASP A 69 -6.33 7.18 2.28
C ASP A 69 -5.95 8.30 3.25
N ILE A 70 -4.74 8.83 3.09
CA ILE A 70 -4.17 9.94 3.84
C ILE A 70 -5.10 11.16 3.76
N ALA A 71 -5.89 11.32 2.70
CA ALA A 71 -6.87 12.39 2.60
C ALA A 71 -8.02 12.25 3.62
N SER A 72 -8.50 11.03 3.86
CA SER A 72 -9.52 10.75 4.88
C SER A 72 -8.94 10.90 6.29
N TRP A 73 -7.69 10.49 6.48
CA TRP A 73 -6.97 10.73 7.74
C TRP A 73 -6.77 12.22 7.99
N ALA A 74 -6.30 12.98 7.01
CA ALA A 74 -6.04 14.41 7.13
C ALA A 74 -7.34 15.20 7.36
N SER A 75 -8.44 14.83 6.68
CA SER A 75 -9.74 15.46 6.93
C SER A 75 -10.25 15.17 8.34
N SER A 76 -10.07 13.94 8.83
CA SER A 76 -10.46 13.57 10.20
C SER A 76 -9.61 14.30 11.25
N PHE A 77 -8.29 14.35 11.05
CA PHE A 77 -7.37 15.06 11.94
C PHE A 77 -7.67 16.57 12.00
N LEU A 78 -7.93 17.21 10.85
CA LEU A 78 -8.31 18.62 10.80
C LEU A 78 -9.69 18.87 11.42
N ALA A 79 -10.64 17.94 11.27
CA ALA A 79 -11.94 18.02 11.93
C ALA A 79 -11.82 17.93 13.45
N ASP A 80 -10.97 17.03 13.98
CA ASP A 80 -10.71 16.90 15.41
C ASP A 80 -10.04 18.17 15.99
N LEU A 81 -9.08 18.75 15.26
CA LEU A 81 -8.45 20.02 15.63
C LEU A 81 -9.44 21.19 15.66
N GLY A 82 -10.31 21.31 14.65
CA GLY A 82 -11.33 22.36 14.60
C GLY A 82 -12.41 22.22 15.69
N SER A 83 -12.70 20.99 16.10
CA SER A 83 -13.67 20.68 17.16
C SER A 83 -13.11 21.01 18.56
N ASN A 84 -11.81 20.83 18.78
CA ASN A 84 -11.16 21.19 20.06
C ASN A 84 -11.01 22.70 20.26
N ASP A 85 -10.95 23.48 19.18
CA ASP A 85 -10.81 24.95 19.23
C ASP A 85 -12.13 25.65 19.58
N THR A 86 -13.27 25.02 19.29
CA THR A 86 -14.61 25.53 19.65
C THR A 86 -14.95 25.31 21.13
N VAL A 87 -14.49 24.22 21.73
CA VAL A 87 -14.68 23.92 23.17
C VAL A 87 -13.84 24.85 24.06
N ARG A 88 -12.66 25.29 23.60
CA ARG A 88 -11.77 26.16 24.37
C ARG A 88 -12.18 27.65 24.39
N ARG A 89 -13.07 28.06 23.49
CA ARG A 89 -13.59 29.45 23.40
C ARG A 89 -14.91 29.68 24.15
N SER A 90 -15.53 28.61 24.64
CA SER A 90 -16.81 28.62 25.36
C SER A 90 -16.67 28.34 26.87
N ALA A 91 -15.43 28.31 27.37
CA ALA A 91 -15.06 28.29 28.79
C ALA A 91 -14.28 29.57 29.14
#